data_AF-A0A6L4ZNX1-F1
#
_entry.id   AF-A0A6L4ZNX1-F1
#
_cell.length_a   1.000
_cell.length_b   1.000
_cell.length_c   1.000
_cell.angle_alpha   90.00
_cell.angle_beta   90.00
_cell.angle_gamma   90.00
#
_symmetry.space_group_name_H-M   'P 1'
#
loop_
_entity.id
_entity.type
_entity.pdbx_description
1 polymer ?
#
loop_
_entity_poly.entity_id
_entity_poly.type
_entity_poly.pdbx_seq_one_letter_code
_entity_poly.pdbx_strand_id
1 'polypeptide(L)'
;GSDNSFYHLRLSATNSVVMVPINNAKQVGLREPIPKNECEHLLKMLGDNFSEPPSDWKDRFKDFSDKMRTGDIFSVAEILKNLTYLSKAKPLSFREKRMLERARFLVVSELAIVSMSSEKEVNERVDQSLNKACVKHERKHMLAHA
;
A
#
# COMPACT_ATOMS: atom_id res chain seq x y z
N GLY A 1 28.46 19.03 -26.05
CA GLY A 1 27.82 18.83 -24.75
C GLY A 1 26.58 18.00 -24.96
N SER A 2 26.35 16.98 -24.15
CA SER A 2 25.12 16.18 -24.23
C SER A 2 23.98 16.94 -23.56
N ASP A 3 22.91 17.20 -24.31
CA ASP A 3 21.68 17.81 -23.81
C ASP A 3 20.98 16.78 -22.91
N ASN A 4 20.99 17.02 -21.59
CA ASN A 4 20.40 16.11 -20.61
C ASN A 4 19.14 16.75 -20.05
N SER A 5 18.00 16.08 -20.23
CA SER A 5 16.72 16.50 -19.67
C SER A 5 16.53 15.95 -18.24
N PHE A 6 15.87 16.74 -17.39
CA PHE A 6 15.66 16.42 -15.97
C PHE A 6 14.19 16.62 -15.57
N TYR A 7 13.71 15.78 -14.67
CA TYR A 7 12.51 16.05 -13.88
C TYR A 7 12.87 16.92 -12.68
N HIS A 8 12.09 17.98 -12.45
CA HIS A 8 12.14 18.77 -11.22
C HIS A 8 10.95 18.38 -10.34
N LEU A 9 11.24 17.61 -9.28
CA LEU A 9 10.22 17.07 -8.37
C LEU A 9 10.22 17.89 -7.08
N ARG A 10 9.06 18.38 -6.67
CA ARG A 10 8.88 19.03 -5.36
C ARG A 10 8.26 18.03 -4.40
N LEU A 11 8.97 17.74 -3.32
CA LEU A 11 8.49 16.84 -2.27
C LEU A 11 7.56 17.61 -1.32
N SER A 12 6.28 17.27 -1.31
CA SER A 12 5.26 17.96 -0.50
C SER A 12 5.57 17.93 1.01
N ALA A 13 6.17 16.84 1.51
CA ALA A 13 6.43 16.66 2.93
C ALA A 13 7.54 17.58 3.49
N THR A 14 8.55 17.91 2.68
CA THR A 14 9.74 18.68 3.12
C THR A 14 9.89 20.01 2.38
N ASN A 15 9.02 20.29 1.41
CA ASN A 15 9.12 21.42 0.49
C ASN A 15 10.47 21.48 -0.27
N SER A 16 11.14 20.34 -0.42
CA SER A 16 12.45 20.25 -1.11
C SER A 16 12.25 19.99 -2.60
N VAL A 17 13.17 20.50 -3.42
CA VAL A 17 13.20 20.22 -4.86
C VAL A 17 14.34 19.24 -5.16
N VAL A 18 14.02 18.17 -5.87
CA VAL A 18 14.96 17.13 -6.30
C VAL A 18 14.98 17.08 -7.83
N MET A 19 16.17 16.99 -8.41
CA MET A 19 16.36 16.83 -9.84
C MET A 19 16.71 15.39 -10.17
N VAL A 20 15.97 14.78 -11.10
CA VAL A 20 16.20 13.41 -11.54
C VAL A 20 16.46 13.42 -13.05
N PRO A 21 17.63 12.95 -13.54
CA PRO A 21 17.86 12.80 -14.97
C PRO A 21 16.82 11.85 -15.57
N ILE A 22 16.19 12.21 -16.69
CA ILE A 22 15.12 11.38 -17.30
C ILE A 22 15.61 9.95 -17.57
N ASN A 23 16.84 9.82 -18.06
CA ASN A 23 17.47 8.51 -18.35
C ASN A 23 17.65 7.64 -17.10
N ASN A 24 17.71 8.23 -15.91
CA ASN A 24 17.90 7.53 -14.64
C ASN A 24 16.59 7.34 -13.86
N ALA A 25 15.47 7.92 -14.31
CA ALA A 25 14.20 7.94 -13.59
C ALA A 25 13.72 6.52 -13.20
N LYS A 26 13.71 5.59 -14.15
CA LYS A 26 13.30 4.19 -13.89
C LYS A 26 14.25 3.48 -12.92
N GLN A 27 15.56 3.71 -13.06
CA GLN A 27 16.58 3.05 -12.23
C GLN A 27 16.50 3.49 -10.76
N VAL A 28 16.13 4.74 -10.50
CA VAL A 28 15.91 5.25 -9.13
C VAL A 28 14.51 4.94 -8.58
N GLY A 29 13.70 4.17 -9.32
CA GLY A 29 12.35 3.78 -8.90
C GLY A 29 11.30 4.88 -9.04
N LEU A 30 11.55 5.91 -9.85
CA LEU A 30 10.52 6.90 -10.18
C LEU A 30 9.46 6.23 -11.06
N ARG A 31 8.22 6.21 -10.58
CA ARG A 31 7.06 5.67 -11.30
C ARG A 31 5.96 6.71 -11.40
N GLU A 32 5.15 6.57 -12.43
CA GLU A 32 3.89 7.29 -12.53
C GLU A 32 2.89 6.74 -11.50
N PRO A 33 1.99 7.59 -10.98
CA PRO A 33 0.84 7.12 -10.22
C PRO A 33 -0.05 6.18 -11.05
N ILE A 34 -0.80 5.31 -10.39
CA ILE A 34 -1.78 4.46 -11.07
C ILE A 34 -2.85 5.29 -11.79
N PRO A 35 -3.42 4.80 -12.90
CA PRO A 35 -4.49 5.50 -13.58
C PRO A 35 -5.79 5.45 -12.76
N LYS A 36 -6.70 6.40 -13.04
CA LYS A 36 -7.94 6.58 -12.26
C LYS A 36 -8.86 5.35 -12.24
N ASN A 37 -8.91 4.57 -13.32
CA ASN A 37 -9.65 3.31 -13.39
C ASN A 37 -9.11 2.25 -12.41
N GLU A 38 -7.80 2.25 -12.15
CA GLU A 38 -7.16 1.34 -11.20
C GLU A 38 -7.34 1.77 -9.75
N CYS A 39 -7.61 3.05 -9.48
CA CYS A 39 -7.92 3.56 -8.14
C CYS A 39 -9.17 2.89 -7.54
N GLU A 40 -10.24 2.76 -8.34
CA GLU A 40 -11.45 2.05 -7.91
C GLU A 40 -11.18 0.55 -7.70
N HIS A 41 -10.35 -0.05 -8.56
CA HIS A 41 -9.95 -1.43 -8.41
C HIS A 41 -9.15 -1.67 -7.12
N LEU A 42 -8.21 -0.77 -6.79
CA LEU A 42 -7.41 -0.83 -5.58
C LEU A 42 -8.27 -0.77 -4.32
N LEU A 43 -9.23 0.16 -4.27
CA LEU A 43 -10.18 0.25 -3.16
C LEU A 43 -11.08 -0.97 -3.04
N LYS A 44 -11.56 -1.51 -4.17
CA LYS A 44 -12.33 -2.75 -4.18
C LYS A 44 -11.51 -3.92 -3.62
N MET A 45 -10.25 -4.04 -4.04
CA MET A 45 -9.33 -5.09 -3.60
C MET A 45 -9.02 -5.01 -2.10
N LEU A 46 -8.90 -3.79 -1.54
CA LEU A 46 -8.80 -3.58 -0.09
C LEU A 46 -10.04 -4.03 0.68
N GLY A 47 -11.21 -4.01 0.04
CA GLY A 47 -12.49 -4.46 0.59
C GLY A 47 -12.85 -5.91 0.32
N ASP A 48 -12.04 -6.62 -0.46
CA ASP A 48 -12.24 -8.01 -0.81
C ASP A 48 -11.47 -8.96 0.12
N ASN A 49 -11.86 -10.23 0.07
CA ASN A 49 -11.24 -11.26 0.89
C ASN A 49 -9.74 -11.40 0.54
N PHE A 50 -9.00 -12.10 1.39
CA PHE A 50 -7.58 -12.34 1.22
C PHE A 50 -7.21 -13.74 1.68
N SER A 51 -6.10 -14.22 1.14
CA SER A 51 -5.45 -15.45 1.60
C SER A 51 -4.78 -15.20 2.94
N GLU A 52 -4.81 -16.20 3.81
CA GLU A 52 -4.08 -16.11 5.07
C GLU A 52 -2.58 -15.96 4.81
N PRO A 53 -1.90 -15.07 5.53
CA PRO A 53 -0.46 -14.92 5.41
C PRO A 53 0.25 -16.08 6.11
N PRO A 54 1.55 -16.32 5.82
CA PRO A 54 2.33 -17.35 6.49
C PRO A 54 2.24 -17.24 8.02
N SER A 55 2.14 -18.38 8.71
CA SER A 55 2.02 -18.43 10.17
C SER A 55 3.30 -17.92 10.86
N ASP A 56 4.48 -18.33 10.39
CA ASP A 56 5.75 -17.83 10.88
C ASP A 56 5.92 -16.34 10.52
N TRP A 57 6.16 -15.53 11.54
CA TRP A 57 6.32 -14.09 11.39
C TRP A 57 7.58 -13.69 10.64
N LYS A 58 8.65 -14.51 10.69
CA LYS A 58 9.91 -14.22 10.00
C LYS A 58 9.73 -14.35 8.49
N ASP A 59 9.09 -15.43 8.06
CA ASP A 59 8.80 -15.68 6.64
C ASP A 59 7.82 -14.64 6.11
N ARG A 60 6.72 -14.40 6.84
CA ARG A 60 5.76 -13.35 6.49
C ARG A 60 6.42 -11.97 6.36
N PHE A 61 7.28 -11.59 7.32
CA PHE A 61 7.96 -10.30 7.27
C PHE A 61 8.92 -10.22 6.09
N LYS A 62 9.65 -11.29 5.78
CA LYS A 62 10.54 -11.35 4.62
C LYS A 62 9.75 -11.18 3.32
N ASP A 63 8.70 -11.97 3.12
CA ASP A 63 7.86 -11.94 1.93
C ASP A 63 7.20 -10.57 1.73
N PHE A 64 6.66 -9.98 2.81
CA PHE A 64 6.06 -8.65 2.75
C PHE A 64 7.12 -7.57 2.49
N SER A 65 8.33 -7.71 3.05
CA SER A 65 9.42 -6.77 2.79
C SER A 65 9.86 -6.80 1.32
N ASP A 66 9.93 -7.99 0.73
CA ASP A 66 10.28 -8.15 -0.68
C ASP A 66 9.19 -7.58 -1.59
N LYS A 67 7.91 -7.85 -1.30
CA LYS A 67 6.77 -7.25 -2.01
C LYS A 67 6.73 -5.72 -1.87
N MET A 68 6.97 -5.16 -0.68
CA MET A 68 7.05 -3.70 -0.47
C MET A 68 8.14 -3.04 -1.32
N ARG A 69 9.25 -3.75 -1.58
CA ARG A 69 10.38 -3.25 -2.37
C ARG A 69 10.08 -3.18 -3.87
N THR A 70 9.11 -3.94 -4.36
CA THR A 70 8.70 -3.90 -5.78
C THR A 70 8.08 -2.57 -6.18
N GLY A 71 7.48 -1.85 -5.22
CA GLY A 71 6.77 -0.59 -5.48
C GLY A 71 5.39 -0.77 -6.14
N ASP A 72 4.93 -2.01 -6.35
CA ASP A 72 3.60 -2.32 -6.83
C ASP A 72 2.55 -2.03 -5.75
N ILE A 73 1.64 -1.10 -6.04
CA ILE A 73 0.65 -0.65 -5.06
C ILE A 73 -0.37 -1.74 -4.70
N PHE A 74 -0.64 -2.69 -5.61
CA PHE A 74 -1.55 -3.80 -5.35
C PHE A 74 -0.95 -4.78 -4.34
N SER A 75 0.34 -5.10 -4.50
CA SER A 75 1.10 -5.85 -3.50
C SER A 75 1.13 -5.15 -2.14
N VAL A 76 1.31 -3.82 -2.12
CA VAL A 76 1.26 -3.03 -0.88
C VAL A 76 -0.14 -3.07 -0.24
N ALA A 77 -1.21 -3.02 -1.03
CA ALA A 77 -2.59 -3.12 -0.54
C ALA A 77 -2.89 -4.49 0.06
N GLU A 78 -2.36 -5.58 -0.53
CA GLU A 78 -2.48 -6.93 0.04
C GLU A 78 -1.81 -7.00 1.43
N ILE A 79 -0.62 -6.41 1.58
CA ILE A 79 0.12 -6.37 2.85
C ILE A 79 -0.64 -5.54 3.88
N LEU A 80 -1.14 -4.36 3.50
CA LEU A 80 -1.93 -3.48 4.36
C LEU A 80 -3.15 -4.22 4.93
N LYS A 81 -3.87 -4.94 4.08
CA LYS A 81 -5.04 -5.75 4.47
C LYS A 81 -4.67 -6.86 5.45
N ASN A 82 -3.64 -7.64 5.14
CA ASN A 82 -3.15 -8.72 6.00
C ASN A 82 -2.70 -8.21 7.37
N LEU A 83 -1.86 -7.17 7.41
CA LEU A 83 -1.37 -6.61 8.67
C LEU A 83 -2.49 -5.96 9.49
N THR A 84 -3.47 -5.35 8.82
CA THR A 84 -4.65 -4.79 9.51
C THR A 84 -5.45 -5.90 10.18
N TYR A 85 -5.73 -7.00 9.48
CA TYR A 85 -6.40 -8.15 10.07
C TYR A 85 -5.60 -8.75 11.23
N LEU A 86 -4.31 -9.00 11.02
CA LEU A 86 -3.43 -9.55 12.05
C LEU A 86 -3.39 -8.66 13.29
N SER A 87 -3.40 -7.34 13.13
CA SER A 87 -3.38 -6.39 14.25
C SER A 87 -4.63 -6.47 15.14
N LYS A 88 -5.77 -6.91 14.59
CA LYS A 88 -7.01 -7.15 15.35
C LYS A 88 -6.95 -8.47 16.12
N ALA A 89 -6.32 -9.49 15.53
CA ALA A 89 -6.21 -10.81 16.15
C ALA A 89 -5.10 -10.88 17.22
N LYS A 90 -3.96 -10.20 17.00
CA LYS A 90 -2.81 -10.21 17.90
C LYS A 90 -1.99 -8.92 17.80
N PRO A 91 -1.25 -8.54 18.87
CA PRO A 91 -0.29 -7.45 18.79
C PRO A 91 0.76 -7.70 17.71
N LEU A 92 1.00 -6.71 16.84
CA LEU A 92 2.06 -6.75 15.84
C LEU A 92 3.43 -6.50 16.49
N SER A 93 4.48 -7.10 15.92
CA SER A 93 5.86 -6.71 16.26
C SER A 93 6.15 -5.25 15.83
N PHE A 94 7.19 -4.64 16.40
CA PHE A 94 7.59 -3.28 16.02
C PHE A 94 7.84 -3.13 14.51
N ARG A 95 8.46 -4.15 13.89
CA ARG A 95 8.76 -4.16 12.45
C ARG A 95 7.49 -4.26 11.61
N GLU A 96 6.55 -5.11 12.00
CA GLU A 96 5.25 -5.24 11.32
C GLU A 96 4.40 -3.98 11.49
N LYS A 97 4.38 -3.37 12.68
CA LYS A 97 3.67 -2.11 12.91
C LYS A 97 4.20 -0.99 12.02
N ARG A 98 5.53 -0.85 11.93
CA ARG A 98 6.15 0.13 11.03
C ARG A 98 5.86 -0.16 9.55
N MET A 99 5.79 -1.43 9.17
CA MET A 99 5.41 -1.84 7.82
C MET A 99 3.94 -1.51 7.54
N LEU A 100 3.03 -1.75 8.48
CA LEU A 100 1.61 -1.40 8.37
C LEU A 100 1.44 0.11 8.17
N GLU A 101 2.11 0.94 8.98
CA GLU A 101 2.11 2.40 8.86
C GLU A 101 2.62 2.85 7.48
N ARG A 102 3.72 2.26 7.01
CA ARG A 102 4.28 2.56 5.69
C ARG A 102 3.36 2.12 4.54
N ALA A 103 2.77 0.93 4.62
CA ALA A 103 1.85 0.42 3.61
C ALA A 103 0.59 1.29 3.52
N ARG A 104 0.05 1.71 4.68
CA ARG A 104 -1.07 2.66 4.75
C ARG A 104 -0.71 3.99 4.10
N PHE A 105 0.44 4.57 4.46
CA PHE A 105 0.88 5.84 3.88
C PHE A 105 0.94 5.77 2.36
N LEU A 106 1.60 4.74 1.80
CA LEU A 106 1.72 4.57 0.36
C LEU A 106 0.34 4.45 -0.34
N VAL A 107 -0.54 3.60 0.18
CA VAL A 107 -1.88 3.38 -0.39
C VAL A 107 -2.73 4.64 -0.32
N VAL A 108 -2.74 5.33 0.82
CA VAL A 108 -3.55 6.54 1.01
C VAL A 108 -3.03 7.67 0.12
N SER A 109 -1.72 7.90 0.10
CA SER A 109 -1.13 8.96 -0.75
C SER A 109 -1.36 8.68 -2.23
N GLU A 110 -1.25 7.43 -2.69
CA GLU A 110 -1.54 7.05 -4.07
C GLU A 110 -2.99 7.40 -4.44
N LEU A 111 -3.93 6.91 -3.64
CA LEU A 111 -5.36 7.12 -3.87
C LEU A 111 -5.72 8.61 -3.82
N ALA A 112 -5.19 9.36 -2.85
CA ALA A 112 -5.46 10.79 -2.69
C ALA A 112 -4.98 11.61 -3.91
N ILE A 113 -3.78 11.32 -4.40
CA ILE A 113 -3.21 11.98 -5.58
C ILE A 113 -4.07 11.68 -6.82
N VAL A 114 -4.40 10.41 -7.06
CA VAL A 114 -5.11 9.98 -8.27
C VAL A 114 -6.59 10.36 -8.25
N SER A 115 -7.23 10.34 -7.08
CA SER A 115 -8.65 10.70 -6.93
C SER A 115 -8.89 12.20 -6.70
N MET A 116 -7.83 13.01 -6.60
CA MET A 116 -7.90 14.43 -6.24
C MET A 116 -8.75 14.67 -4.99
N SER A 117 -8.56 13.82 -3.97
CA SER A 117 -9.30 13.88 -2.71
C SER A 117 -8.34 14.11 -1.55
N SER A 118 -8.85 14.59 -0.42
CA SER A 118 -8.01 14.79 0.76
C SER A 118 -7.56 13.43 1.34
N GLU A 119 -6.37 13.38 1.93
CA GLU A 119 -5.91 12.17 2.63
C GLU A 119 -6.87 11.73 3.73
N LYS A 120 -7.60 12.67 4.34
CA LYS A 120 -8.62 12.37 5.35
C LYS A 120 -9.77 11.55 4.77
N GLU A 121 -10.38 12.00 3.68
CA GLU A 121 -11.48 11.29 3.00
C GLU A 121 -11.02 9.92 2.49
N VAL A 122 -9.80 9.85 1.96
CA VAL A 122 -9.23 8.58 1.49
C VAL A 122 -8.97 7.62 2.65
N ASN A 123 -8.44 8.09 3.79
CA ASN A 123 -8.27 7.25 4.98
C ASN A 123 -9.60 6.63 5.42
N GLU A 124 -10.67 7.42 5.48
CA GLU A 124 -12.00 6.93 5.88
C GLU A 124 -12.50 5.83 4.91
N ARG A 125 -12.33 6.02 3.60
CA ARG A 125 -12.67 5.00 2.58
C ARG A 125 -11.83 3.74 2.69
N VAL A 126 -10.53 3.89 2.95
CA VAL A 126 -9.60 2.76 3.16
C VAL A 126 -10.00 1.99 4.41
N ASP A 127 -10.30 2.67 5.53
CA ASP A 127 -10.73 2.04 6.78
C ASP A 127 -12.02 1.25 6.61
N GLN A 128 -13.01 1.83 5.93
CA GLN A 128 -14.25 1.14 5.59
C GLN A 128 -13.99 -0.12 4.76
N SER A 129 -13.08 -0.04 3.78
CA SER A 129 -12.73 -1.17 2.92
C SER A 129 -12.02 -2.27 3.73
N LEU A 130 -11.01 -1.92 4.52
CA LEU A 130 -10.29 -2.86 5.37
C LEU A 130 -11.22 -3.55 6.39
N ASN A 131 -12.18 -2.82 6.97
CA ASN A 131 -13.18 -3.40 7.85
C ASN A 131 -14.07 -4.41 7.12
N LYS A 132 -14.54 -4.09 5.91
CA LYS A 132 -15.29 -5.04 5.07
C LYS A 132 -14.48 -6.30 4.77
N ALA A 133 -13.19 -6.17 4.45
CA ALA A 133 -12.32 -7.31 4.20
C ALA A 133 -12.15 -8.20 5.44
N CYS A 134 -11.93 -7.61 6.63
CA CYS A 134 -11.83 -8.36 7.88
C CYS A 134 -13.11 -9.19 8.14
N VAL A 135 -14.28 -8.55 8.04
CA VAL A 135 -15.58 -9.22 8.27
C VAL A 135 -15.81 -10.35 7.26
N LYS A 136 -15.50 -10.12 5.97
CA LYS A 136 -15.59 -11.16 4.93
C LYS A 136 -14.68 -12.36 5.25
N HIS A 137 -13.47 -12.09 5.73
CA HIS A 137 -12.48 -13.13 6.05
C HIS A 137 -12.92 -13.97 7.26
N GLU A 138 -13.36 -13.31 8.33
CA GLU A 138 -13.90 -13.98 9.53
C GLU A 138 -15.10 -14.89 9.18
N ARG A 139 -16.04 -14.40 8.36
CA ARG A 139 -17.20 -15.19 7.92
C ARG A 139 -16.79 -16.44 7.14
N LYS A 140 -15.76 -16.36 6.29
CA LYS A 140 -15.24 -17.52 5.55
C LYS A 140 -14.66 -18.56 6.51
N HIS A 141 -13.91 -18.14 7.53
CA HIS A 141 -13.39 -19.06 8.55
C HIS A 141 -14.51 -19.75 9.33
N MET A 142 -15.56 -19.02 9.74
CA MET A 142 -16.69 -19.64 10.44
C MET A 142 -17.40 -20.71 9.59
N LEU A 143 -17.60 -20.46 8.29
CA LEU A 143 -18.26 -21.40 7.39
C LEU A 143 -17.40 -22.63 7.05
N ALA A 144 -16.07 -22.52 7.12
CA ALA A 144 -15.17 -23.64 6.85
C ALA A 144 -15.04 -24.63 8.03
N HIS A 145 -15.49 -24.22 9.23
CA HIS A 145 -15.42 -25.00 10.47
C HIS A 145 -16.80 -25.44 11.01
N ALA A 146 -17.87 -25.20 10.24
CA ALA A 146 -19.24 -25.64 10.51
C ALA A 146 -19.61 -26.83 9.62
#